data_AF-A0A8J2J650-F1
#
_entry.id   AF-A0A8J2J650-F1
#
_cell.length_a   1.000
_cell.length_b   1.000
_cell.length_c   1.000
_cell.angle_alpha   90.00
_cell.angle_beta   90.00
_cell.angle_gamma   90.00
#
_symmetry.space_group_name_H-M   'P 1'
#
loop_
_entity.id
_entity.type
_entity.pdbx_description
1 polymer ?
#
loop_
_entity_poly.entity_id
_entity_poly.type
_entity_poly.pdbx_seq_one_letter_code
_entity_poly.pdbx_strand_id
1 'polypeptide(L)'
;VPINANDTAKVIWAIGATDDITYHNTERGIVSLMLLDKTACDWNATESESWHINVKTKLPANDSTYWCTAHKSPPYTEKRHIIGFRAKLESAESRKYTHHLILHHCIAHSADAVGAGPLYLPENIGVPLNEFVLPEYFLLEIHYDNPDKLPDLNYETGVEIRTTTNLREHEAGILTLGHDTHFSLMMSPSASEYIISGHCSSICTQEYLPNDGINVFTVFLHSHLAGRKMKLRQFRDGVELPWVSNDNNYDFNYQQNRLLTEYRQILKGDHLTYECTDDSTYRSPTGAILGVVLVTSELCSQNWELNALRRKTIFGIL
;
A
#
# COMPACT_ATOMS: atom_id res chain seq x y z
N VAL A 1 20.84 14.17 10.56
CA VAL A 1 20.30 13.83 9.22
C VAL A 1 19.10 14.73 8.99
N PRO A 2 19.01 15.45 7.87
CA PRO A 2 17.84 16.30 7.59
C PRO A 2 16.58 15.43 7.48
N ILE A 3 15.45 15.93 8.02
CA ILE A 3 14.13 15.28 7.88
C ILE A 3 13.70 15.43 6.42
N ASN A 4 13.45 14.31 5.74
CA ASN A 4 13.00 14.24 4.35
C ASN A 4 11.51 13.87 4.31
N ALA A 5 10.74 14.47 3.40
CA ALA A 5 9.31 14.21 3.27
C ALA A 5 9.00 12.82 2.68
N ASN A 6 9.98 12.16 2.07
CA ASN A 6 9.78 10.87 1.42
C ASN A 6 10.18 9.65 2.29
N ASP A 7 10.93 9.89 3.37
CA ASP A 7 11.46 8.82 4.23
C ASP A 7 10.60 8.61 5.47
N THR A 8 10.44 7.35 5.87
CA THR A 8 9.84 7.00 7.17
C THR A 8 10.75 7.50 8.30
N ALA A 9 10.19 8.14 9.32
CA ALA A 9 10.93 8.55 10.51
C ALA A 9 10.63 7.62 11.68
N LYS A 10 11.67 7.21 12.42
CA LYS A 10 11.52 6.49 13.69
C LYS A 10 11.59 7.46 14.85
N VAL A 11 10.45 7.71 15.49
CA VAL A 11 10.36 8.54 16.69
C VAL A 11 10.53 7.65 17.92
N ILE A 12 11.62 7.90 18.64
CA ILE A 12 11.90 7.29 19.94
C ILE A 12 11.27 8.15 21.03
N TRP A 13 10.56 7.50 21.95
CA TRP A 13 9.93 8.16 23.09
C TRP A 13 10.29 7.44 24.39
N ALA A 14 10.31 8.20 25.47
CA ALA A 14 10.49 7.72 26.83
C ALA A 14 9.72 8.62 27.79
N ILE A 15 9.12 8.06 28.83
CA ILE A 15 8.32 8.78 29.82
C ILE A 15 9.00 8.64 31.19
N GLY A 16 9.20 9.78 31.87
CA GLY A 16 9.69 9.86 33.24
C GLY A 16 8.59 10.31 34.19
N ALA A 17 8.71 9.95 35.47
CA ALA A 17 7.80 10.45 36.51
C ALA A 17 8.08 11.91 36.91
N THR A 18 9.29 12.41 36.60
CA THR A 18 9.74 13.78 36.83
C THR A 18 10.44 14.32 35.59
N ASP A 19 10.73 15.62 35.57
CA ASP A 19 11.51 16.27 34.51
C ASP A 19 13.02 15.94 34.59
N ASP A 20 13.45 15.12 35.56
CA ASP A 20 14.82 14.65 35.67
C ASP A 20 15.09 13.51 34.68
N ILE A 21 16.06 13.72 33.78
CA ILE A 21 16.46 12.71 32.79
C ILE A 21 17.19 11.58 33.49
N THR A 22 16.49 10.46 33.68
CA THR A 22 16.99 9.22 34.28
C THR A 22 16.70 8.02 33.36
N TYR A 23 17.21 6.84 33.71
CA TYR A 23 16.97 5.63 32.92
C TYR A 23 15.47 5.25 32.93
N HIS A 24 14.87 5.30 31.76
CA HIS A 24 13.42 5.20 31.50
C HIS A 24 12.81 3.78 31.64
N ASN A 25 13.59 2.76 32.03
CA ASN A 25 13.13 1.37 32.17
C ASN A 25 12.29 0.89 30.96
N THR A 26 11.08 0.39 31.22
CA THR A 26 10.10 -0.11 30.23
C THR A 26 9.19 0.98 29.66
N GLU A 27 9.19 2.18 30.22
CA GLU A 27 8.38 3.33 29.79
C GLU A 27 9.04 4.03 28.60
N ARG A 28 9.25 3.26 27.53
CA ARG A 28 9.92 3.69 26.32
C ARG A 28 9.34 2.97 25.12
N GLY A 29 9.52 3.56 23.95
CA GLY A 29 9.14 2.91 22.72
C GLY A 29 9.71 3.58 21.49
N ILE A 30 9.40 2.97 20.35
CA ILE A 30 9.72 3.48 19.03
C ILE A 30 8.43 3.40 18.23
N VAL A 31 8.12 4.46 17.48
CA VAL A 31 7.01 4.50 16.54
C VAL A 31 7.51 5.02 15.20
N SER A 32 7.12 4.34 14.13
CA SER A 32 7.41 4.74 12.76
C SER A 32 6.28 5.63 12.25
N LEU A 33 6.61 6.80 11.70
CA LEU A 33 5.65 7.73 11.12
C LEU A 33 6.26 8.60 10.02
N MET A 34 5.43 9.09 9.10
CA MET A 34 5.79 10.13 8.16
C MET A 34 5.64 11.51 8.81
N LEU A 35 6.76 12.18 9.13
CA LEU A 35 6.75 13.49 9.83
C LEU A 35 6.20 14.64 8.97
N LEU A 36 6.35 14.55 7.65
CA LEU A 36 5.92 15.56 6.68
C LEU A 36 4.83 15.00 5.77
N ASP A 37 3.99 14.09 6.30
CA ASP A 37 2.88 13.53 5.55
C ASP A 37 1.92 14.65 5.11
N LYS A 38 1.41 14.55 3.88
CA LYS A 38 0.33 15.43 3.45
C LYS A 38 -0.95 14.91 4.10
N THR A 39 -1.59 15.74 4.93
CA THR A 39 -2.93 15.43 5.43
C THR A 39 -3.88 15.17 4.27
N ALA A 40 -4.77 14.19 4.49
CA ALA A 40 -5.89 13.87 3.62
C ALA A 40 -6.55 15.13 3.04
N CYS A 41 -6.87 15.09 1.74
CA CYS A 41 -7.52 16.20 1.06
C CYS A 41 -8.77 16.64 1.84
N ASP A 42 -8.94 17.96 2.04
CA ASP A 42 -10.15 18.53 2.63
C ASP A 42 -11.31 18.30 1.65
N TRP A 43 -12.24 17.41 2.02
CA TRP A 43 -13.40 17.12 1.19
C TRP A 43 -14.65 17.75 1.74
N ASN A 44 -15.51 18.22 0.82
CA ASN A 44 -16.85 18.63 1.15
C ASN A 44 -17.73 17.39 1.46
N ALA A 45 -17.96 17.12 2.74
CA ALA A 45 -18.70 15.93 3.20
C ALA A 45 -20.13 15.85 2.64
N THR A 46 -20.73 16.97 2.23
CA THR A 46 -22.10 17.03 1.69
C THR A 46 -22.25 16.49 0.27
N GLU A 47 -21.16 16.28 -0.46
CA GLU A 47 -21.18 15.82 -1.86
C GLU A 47 -20.85 14.32 -2.01
N SER A 48 -20.78 13.59 -0.90
CA SER A 48 -20.36 12.19 -0.89
C SER A 48 -21.26 11.31 -0.05
N GLU A 49 -21.43 10.08 -0.49
CA GLU A 49 -22.13 9.01 0.23
C GLU A 49 -21.14 7.93 0.61
N SER A 50 -21.28 7.35 1.80
CA SER A 50 -20.44 6.23 2.24
C SER A 50 -21.23 4.96 2.50
N TRP A 51 -20.57 3.84 2.26
CA TRP A 51 -21.08 2.51 2.56
C TRP A 51 -19.95 1.63 3.10
N HIS A 52 -20.31 0.53 3.75
CA HIS A 52 -19.37 -0.28 4.50
C HIS A 52 -19.41 -1.74 4.07
N ILE A 53 -18.23 -2.34 3.98
CA ILE A 53 -18.03 -3.79 3.98
C ILE A 53 -17.64 -4.18 5.39
N ASN A 54 -18.40 -5.08 6.01
CA ASN A 54 -18.14 -5.57 7.35
C ASN A 54 -17.98 -7.10 7.32
N VAL A 55 -16.93 -7.59 7.97
CA VAL A 55 -16.62 -9.02 8.09
C VAL A 55 -16.52 -9.36 9.57
N LYS A 56 -17.39 -10.27 10.01
CA LYS A 56 -17.31 -10.88 11.34
C LYS A 56 -16.48 -12.15 11.23
N THR A 57 -15.36 -12.18 11.93
CA THR A 57 -14.41 -13.29 11.86
C THR A 57 -14.26 -13.94 13.22
N LYS A 58 -14.31 -15.27 13.22
CA LYS A 58 -13.80 -16.08 14.32
C LYS A 58 -12.36 -16.45 13.97
N LEU A 59 -11.40 -15.80 14.63
CA LEU A 59 -10.00 -15.92 14.26
C LEU A 59 -9.47 -17.33 14.57
N PRO A 60 -8.82 -18.04 13.62
CA PRO A 60 -8.15 -19.30 13.90
C PRO A 60 -7.00 -19.11 14.89
N ALA A 61 -6.71 -20.15 15.69
CA ALA A 61 -5.54 -20.18 16.59
C ALA A 61 -4.23 -20.48 15.84
N ASN A 62 -4.08 -19.92 14.64
CA ASN A 62 -2.86 -19.97 13.83
C ASN A 62 -2.12 -18.63 13.96
N ASP A 63 -0.80 -18.65 13.79
CA ASP A 63 0.04 -17.45 13.88
C ASP A 63 -0.41 -16.35 12.88
N SER A 64 -0.63 -16.73 11.62
CA SER A 64 -1.10 -15.83 10.55
C SER A 64 -2.25 -16.48 9.78
N THR A 65 -3.24 -15.68 9.39
CA THR A 65 -4.38 -16.13 8.57
C THR A 65 -4.75 -15.07 7.53
N TYR A 66 -4.82 -15.48 6.26
CA TYR A 66 -5.39 -14.68 5.18
C TYR A 66 -6.84 -15.10 4.96
N TRP A 67 -7.75 -14.14 4.88
CA TRP A 67 -9.19 -14.38 4.79
C TRP A 67 -9.84 -13.52 3.70
N CYS A 68 -10.43 -14.17 2.71
CA CYS A 68 -11.02 -13.49 1.56
C CYS A 68 -12.56 -13.58 1.59
N THR A 69 -13.24 -12.46 1.34
CA THR A 69 -14.70 -12.39 1.27
C THR A 69 -15.14 -11.55 0.07
N ALA A 70 -16.16 -12.01 -0.65
CA ALA A 70 -16.70 -11.29 -1.81
C ALA A 70 -17.96 -10.51 -1.42
N HIS A 71 -18.01 -9.25 -1.81
CA HIS A 71 -19.07 -8.30 -1.48
C HIS A 71 -19.56 -7.61 -2.74
N LYS A 72 -20.86 -7.39 -2.82
CA LYS A 72 -21.49 -6.70 -3.94
C LYS A 72 -21.58 -5.21 -3.62
N SER A 73 -21.29 -4.35 -4.60
CA SER A 73 -21.55 -2.92 -4.46
C SER A 73 -23.04 -2.64 -4.23
N PRO A 74 -23.41 -1.52 -3.60
CA PRO A 74 -24.78 -1.04 -3.66
C PRO A 74 -25.25 -0.91 -5.12
N PRO A 75 -26.55 -1.13 -5.39
CA PRO A 75 -27.08 -1.04 -6.74
C PRO A 75 -27.15 0.43 -7.18
N TYR A 76 -26.25 0.84 -8.05
CA TYR A 76 -26.24 2.18 -8.61
C TYR A 76 -26.86 2.20 -10.01
N THR A 77 -27.65 3.24 -10.31
CA THR A 77 -28.27 3.45 -11.64
C THR A 77 -27.46 4.38 -12.53
N GLU A 78 -26.43 5.02 -11.98
CA GLU A 78 -25.59 6.01 -12.64
C GLU A 78 -24.10 5.75 -12.31
N LYS A 79 -23.19 6.28 -13.14
CA LYS A 79 -21.75 6.20 -12.90
C LYS A 79 -21.38 7.03 -11.67
N ARG A 80 -20.46 6.51 -10.86
CA ARG A 80 -19.96 7.17 -9.65
C ARG A 80 -18.45 7.09 -9.59
N HIS A 81 -17.84 7.96 -8.79
CA HIS A 81 -16.42 7.88 -8.46
C HIS A 81 -16.25 7.51 -7.00
N ILE A 82 -15.42 6.51 -6.70
CA ILE A 82 -14.87 6.32 -5.36
C ILE A 82 -13.81 7.41 -5.15
N ILE A 83 -13.92 8.13 -4.04
CA ILE A 83 -13.04 9.27 -3.71
C ILE A 83 -12.25 9.06 -2.43
N GLY A 84 -12.49 7.96 -1.74
CA GLY A 84 -11.70 7.56 -0.59
C GLY A 84 -12.19 6.27 0.05
N PHE A 85 -11.34 5.69 0.87
CA PHE A 85 -11.62 4.51 1.67
C PHE A 85 -10.94 4.61 3.03
N ARG A 86 -11.48 3.91 4.02
CA ARG A 86 -10.84 3.77 5.33
C ARG A 86 -11.05 2.39 5.92
N ALA A 87 -10.02 1.87 6.57
CA ALA A 87 -10.16 0.73 7.46
C ALA A 87 -11.14 1.06 8.60
N LYS A 88 -12.04 0.11 8.89
CA LYS A 88 -13.00 0.17 9.98
C LYS A 88 -12.61 -0.84 11.06
N LEU A 89 -11.78 -0.37 11.99
CA LEU A 89 -11.24 -1.13 13.12
C LEU A 89 -11.74 -0.53 14.44
N GLU A 90 -12.99 -0.83 14.80
CA GLU A 90 -13.69 -0.16 15.91
C GLU A 90 -13.30 -0.72 17.30
N SER A 91 -13.00 -2.03 17.39
CA SER A 91 -12.63 -2.68 18.66
C SER A 91 -11.12 -2.71 18.90
N ALA A 92 -10.69 -2.89 20.15
CA ALA A 92 -9.27 -3.00 20.49
C ALA A 92 -8.64 -4.25 19.84
N GLU A 93 -9.40 -5.34 19.79
CA GLU A 93 -9.02 -6.61 19.14
C GLU A 93 -8.84 -6.41 17.64
N SER A 94 -9.78 -5.72 16.97
CA SER A 94 -9.68 -5.46 15.53
C SER A 94 -8.43 -4.64 15.18
N ARG A 95 -8.05 -3.67 16.01
CA ARG A 95 -6.82 -2.89 15.84
C ARG A 95 -5.55 -3.67 16.15
N LYS A 96 -5.62 -4.61 17.09
CA LYS A 96 -4.46 -5.39 17.53
C LYS A 96 -4.13 -6.54 16.58
N TYR A 97 -5.14 -7.25 16.08
CA TYR A 97 -4.96 -8.52 15.37
C TYR A 97 -5.16 -8.41 13.85
N THR A 98 -5.58 -7.25 13.33
CA THR A 98 -5.65 -7.02 11.89
C THR A 98 -4.38 -6.35 11.41
N HIS A 99 -3.60 -7.07 10.59
CA HIS A 99 -2.34 -6.56 10.06
C HIS A 99 -2.58 -5.73 8.79
N HIS A 100 -3.35 -6.21 7.82
CA HIS A 100 -3.68 -5.41 6.63
C HIS A 100 -5.02 -5.80 6.01
N LEU A 101 -5.63 -4.88 5.25
CA LEU A 101 -6.86 -5.09 4.49
C LEU A 101 -6.60 -4.71 3.03
N ILE A 102 -6.83 -5.65 2.11
CA ILE A 102 -6.70 -5.40 0.68
C ILE A 102 -8.09 -5.50 0.07
N LEU A 103 -8.54 -4.42 -0.57
CA LEU A 103 -9.83 -4.35 -1.24
C LEU A 103 -9.61 -4.38 -2.75
N HIS A 104 -9.83 -5.53 -3.37
CA HIS A 104 -9.83 -5.64 -4.82
C HIS A 104 -11.23 -5.32 -5.34
N HIS A 105 -11.40 -4.22 -6.06
CA HIS A 105 -12.47 -4.13 -7.04
C HIS A 105 -12.14 -5.12 -8.16
N CYS A 106 -13.07 -5.97 -8.60
CA CYS A 106 -12.79 -6.99 -9.63
C CYS A 106 -12.36 -6.41 -11.00
N ILE A 107 -12.23 -5.07 -11.10
CA ILE A 107 -11.69 -4.29 -12.23
C ILE A 107 -10.52 -3.36 -11.79
N ALA A 108 -10.28 -3.12 -10.48
CA ALA A 108 -9.19 -2.27 -9.95
C ALA A 108 -8.75 -2.68 -8.52
N HIS A 109 -7.48 -2.60 -8.15
CA HIS A 109 -7.04 -2.94 -6.78
C HIS A 109 -7.05 -1.72 -5.85
N SER A 110 -7.09 -1.92 -4.52
CA SER A 110 -6.80 -0.92 -3.48
C SER A 110 -6.29 -1.65 -2.24
N ALA A 111 -5.32 -1.10 -1.51
CA ALA A 111 -4.66 -1.78 -0.39
C ALA A 111 -4.44 -0.85 0.81
N ASP A 112 -4.74 -1.33 2.02
CA ASP A 112 -4.47 -0.73 3.33
C ASP A 112 -3.60 -1.69 4.16
N ALA A 113 -2.63 -1.19 4.92
CA ALA A 113 -1.75 -2.00 5.76
C ALA A 113 -1.48 -1.38 7.15
N VAL A 114 -0.71 -2.06 8.01
CA VAL A 114 -0.42 -1.59 9.38
C VAL A 114 0.15 -0.17 9.32
N GLY A 115 -0.47 0.75 10.07
CA GLY A 115 -0.06 2.15 10.13
C GLY A 115 -0.68 3.05 9.06
N ALA A 116 -1.44 2.50 8.10
CA ALA A 116 -2.18 3.31 7.13
C ALA A 116 -3.31 4.09 7.79
N GLY A 117 -3.32 5.40 7.57
CA GLY A 117 -4.49 6.26 7.77
C GLY A 117 -5.54 6.07 6.66
N PRO A 118 -6.69 6.77 6.74
CA PRO A 118 -7.67 6.76 5.66
C PRO A 118 -7.07 7.32 4.37
N LEU A 119 -7.28 6.65 3.22
CA LEU A 119 -6.90 7.21 1.93
C LEU A 119 -8.04 8.03 1.34
N TYR A 120 -7.67 9.21 0.90
CA TYR A 120 -8.51 10.21 0.29
C TYR A 120 -7.80 10.69 -0.97
N LEU A 121 -8.44 10.52 -2.12
CA LEU A 121 -7.88 10.93 -3.40
C LEU A 121 -7.75 12.47 -3.50
N PRO A 122 -7.06 13.02 -4.51
CA PRO A 122 -7.13 14.46 -4.78
C PRO A 122 -8.49 14.90 -5.32
N GLU A 123 -8.85 16.18 -5.15
CA GLU A 123 -10.18 16.70 -5.49
C GLU A 123 -10.61 16.43 -6.94
N ASN A 124 -9.66 16.42 -7.87
CA ASN A 124 -9.92 16.21 -9.29
C ASN A 124 -9.80 14.73 -9.73
N ILE A 125 -9.70 13.78 -8.80
CA ILE A 125 -9.42 12.36 -9.10
C ILE A 125 -10.46 11.44 -8.43
N GLY A 126 -10.92 10.40 -9.15
CA GLY A 126 -11.77 9.35 -8.58
C GLY A 126 -11.63 8.00 -9.28
N VAL A 127 -11.84 6.89 -8.57
CA VAL A 127 -11.86 5.55 -9.18
C VAL A 127 -13.25 5.29 -9.76
N PRO A 128 -13.39 4.93 -11.05
CA PRO A 128 -14.69 4.72 -11.66
C PRO A 128 -15.43 3.54 -11.02
N LEU A 129 -16.73 3.73 -10.79
CA LEU A 129 -17.67 2.76 -10.27
C LEU A 129 -18.94 2.77 -11.13
N ASN A 130 -19.49 1.59 -11.40
CA ASN A 130 -20.69 1.33 -12.17
C ASN A 130 -20.58 1.81 -13.64
N GLU A 131 -19.50 1.45 -14.32
CA GLU A 131 -19.26 1.88 -15.71
C GLU A 131 -20.16 1.15 -16.73
N PHE A 132 -20.59 -0.08 -16.42
CA PHE A 132 -21.29 -0.97 -17.36
C PHE A 132 -22.72 -1.35 -16.96
N VAL A 133 -23.33 -0.69 -15.97
CA VAL A 133 -24.68 -1.03 -15.43
C VAL A 133 -24.76 -2.51 -15.01
N LEU A 134 -23.64 -3.06 -14.56
CA LEU A 134 -23.55 -4.39 -13.99
C LEU A 134 -23.18 -4.24 -12.51
N PRO A 135 -23.65 -5.16 -11.66
CA PRO A 135 -23.22 -5.17 -10.28
C PRO A 135 -21.72 -5.41 -10.19
N GLU A 136 -21.00 -4.44 -9.62
CA GLU A 136 -19.57 -4.56 -9.37
C GLU A 136 -19.33 -5.30 -8.05
N TYR A 137 -18.27 -6.11 -8.04
CA TYR A 137 -17.90 -6.95 -6.92
C TYR A 137 -16.55 -6.49 -6.35
N PHE A 138 -16.46 -6.60 -5.04
CA PHE A 138 -15.29 -6.31 -4.26
C PHE A 138 -14.85 -7.58 -3.53
N LEU A 139 -13.60 -7.96 -3.69
CA LEU A 139 -12.95 -8.99 -2.87
C LEU A 139 -12.19 -8.27 -1.77
N LEU A 140 -12.60 -8.46 -0.52
CA LEU A 140 -11.86 -8.01 0.65
C LEU A 140 -11.01 -9.17 1.18
N GLU A 141 -9.70 -9.03 1.07
CA GLU A 141 -8.68 -9.88 1.67
C GLU A 141 -8.19 -9.23 2.97
N ILE A 142 -8.16 -10.00 4.05
CA ILE A 142 -7.73 -9.53 5.37
C ILE A 142 -6.63 -10.44 5.87
N HIS A 143 -5.49 -9.87 6.22
CA HIS A 143 -4.41 -10.59 6.91
C HIS A 143 -4.51 -10.32 8.41
N TYR A 144 -4.75 -11.39 9.15
CA TYR A 144 -4.78 -11.38 10.60
C TYR A 144 -3.48 -11.97 11.17
N ASP A 145 -2.98 -11.33 12.22
CA ASP A 145 -1.84 -11.80 13.01
C ASP A 145 -2.34 -12.11 14.44
N ASN A 146 -2.14 -13.34 14.92
CA ASN A 146 -2.53 -13.79 16.26
C ASN A 146 -1.30 -14.30 17.03
N PRO A 147 -0.35 -13.41 17.38
CA PRO A 147 0.90 -13.81 18.02
C PRO A 147 0.68 -14.46 19.39
N ASP A 148 -0.43 -14.11 20.06
CA ASP A 148 -0.81 -14.66 21.37
C ASP A 148 -1.49 -16.04 21.27
N LYS A 149 -1.76 -16.54 20.05
CA LYS A 149 -2.44 -17.82 19.78
C LYS A 149 -3.74 -17.99 20.55
N LEU A 150 -4.45 -16.90 20.79
CA LEU A 150 -5.67 -16.93 21.58
C LEU A 150 -6.77 -17.64 20.79
N PRO A 151 -7.44 -18.64 21.39
CA PRO A 151 -8.60 -19.26 20.78
C PRO A 151 -9.83 -18.35 20.91
N ASP A 152 -10.81 -18.55 20.03
CA ASP A 152 -12.15 -17.98 20.13
C ASP A 152 -12.23 -16.43 20.17
N LEU A 153 -11.25 -15.73 19.58
CA LEU A 153 -11.33 -14.29 19.34
C LEU A 153 -12.40 -13.98 18.28
N ASN A 154 -13.38 -13.15 18.65
CA ASN A 154 -14.45 -12.70 17.78
C ASN A 154 -14.45 -11.18 17.75
N TYR A 155 -14.22 -10.61 16.57
CA TYR A 155 -14.32 -9.17 16.35
C TYR A 155 -14.75 -8.88 14.90
N GLU A 156 -15.12 -7.63 14.65
CA GLU A 156 -15.55 -7.16 13.34
C GLU A 156 -14.48 -6.27 12.73
N THR A 157 -14.21 -6.50 11.46
CA THR A 157 -13.28 -5.70 10.64
C THR A 157 -13.95 -5.31 9.35
N GLY A 158 -13.63 -4.15 8.80
CA GLY A 158 -14.25 -3.71 7.57
C GLY A 158 -13.52 -2.60 6.86
N VAL A 159 -14.12 -2.15 5.76
CA VAL A 159 -13.70 -0.98 4.98
C VAL A 159 -14.92 -0.10 4.75
N GLU A 160 -14.78 1.21 4.97
CA GLU A 160 -15.73 2.20 4.49
C GLU A 160 -15.26 2.74 3.15
N ILE A 161 -16.16 2.79 2.17
CA ILE A 161 -15.91 3.28 0.83
C ILE A 161 -16.78 4.52 0.62
N ARG A 162 -16.16 5.63 0.20
CA ARG A 162 -16.84 6.89 -0.10
C ARG A 162 -16.95 7.10 -1.60
N THR A 163 -18.17 7.44 -2.04
CA THR A 163 -18.51 7.64 -3.44
C THR A 163 -19.17 9.00 -3.67
N THR A 164 -19.11 9.51 -4.89
CA THR A 164 -19.82 10.72 -5.32
C THR A 164 -20.37 10.57 -6.73
N THR A 165 -21.47 11.26 -7.01
CA THR A 165 -22.05 11.43 -8.36
C THR A 165 -21.46 12.63 -9.10
N ASN A 166 -20.78 13.54 -8.39
CA ASN A 166 -19.99 14.63 -8.98
C ASN A 166 -18.70 14.04 -9.55
N LEU A 167 -18.77 13.56 -10.80
CA LEU A 167 -17.65 12.90 -11.47
C LEU A 167 -16.42 13.81 -11.51
N ARG A 168 -15.29 13.28 -11.06
CA ARG A 168 -14.02 14.00 -11.04
C ARG A 168 -13.40 14.05 -12.44
N GLU A 169 -12.52 15.02 -12.65
CA GLU A 169 -11.92 15.28 -13.96
C GLU A 169 -11.08 14.10 -14.48
N HIS A 170 -10.41 13.39 -13.57
CA HIS A 170 -9.52 12.27 -13.90
C HIS A 170 -9.95 10.98 -13.22
N GLU A 171 -9.77 9.88 -13.95
CA GLU A 171 -10.00 8.54 -13.43
C GLU A 171 -8.72 7.99 -12.85
N ALA A 172 -8.82 7.40 -11.66
CA ALA A 172 -7.70 6.72 -11.03
C ALA A 172 -7.69 5.22 -11.34
N GLY A 173 -6.52 4.63 -11.23
CA GLY A 173 -6.41 3.25 -10.79
C GLY A 173 -4.95 2.81 -10.65
N ILE A 174 -4.72 1.50 -10.62
CA ILE A 174 -3.50 0.96 -10.00
C ILE A 174 -2.56 0.31 -11.00
N LEU A 175 -1.29 0.73 -10.96
CA LEU A 175 -0.17 0.02 -11.58
C LEU A 175 0.70 -0.59 -10.49
N THR A 176 0.86 -1.90 -10.52
CA THR A 176 1.79 -2.62 -9.65
C THR A 176 3.10 -2.81 -10.40
N LEU A 177 4.22 -2.51 -9.73
CA LEU A 177 5.56 -2.76 -10.22
C LEU A 177 6.38 -3.42 -9.13
N GLY A 178 7.10 -4.47 -9.49
CA GLY A 178 7.81 -5.27 -8.51
C GLY A 178 8.62 -6.37 -9.17
N HIS A 179 9.16 -7.23 -8.32
CA HIS A 179 9.63 -8.52 -8.75
C HIS A 179 8.50 -9.53 -8.57
N ASP A 180 8.24 -10.35 -9.59
CA ASP A 180 7.25 -11.41 -9.52
C ASP A 180 7.59 -12.40 -8.38
N THR A 181 6.59 -12.86 -7.63
CA THR A 181 6.78 -13.82 -6.54
C THR A 181 6.98 -15.22 -7.11
N HIS A 182 8.20 -15.48 -7.54
CA HIS A 182 8.60 -16.75 -8.13
C HIS A 182 9.77 -17.34 -7.36
N PHE A 183 9.84 -18.68 -7.29
CA PHE A 183 10.89 -19.40 -6.57
C PHE A 183 12.32 -19.10 -7.08
N SER A 184 12.44 -18.50 -8.28
CA SER A 184 13.72 -18.04 -8.82
C SER A 184 14.26 -16.80 -8.12
N LEU A 185 13.41 -16.05 -7.41
CA LEU A 185 13.86 -14.99 -6.51
C LEU A 185 14.40 -15.66 -5.24
N MET A 186 15.72 -15.71 -5.11
CA MET A 186 16.40 -16.33 -3.99
C MET A 186 17.42 -15.35 -3.39
N MET A 187 17.21 -15.02 -2.13
CA MET A 187 18.13 -14.15 -1.39
C MET A 187 19.10 -14.98 -0.56
N SER A 188 20.36 -14.56 -0.57
CA SER A 188 21.37 -15.13 0.30
C SER A 188 21.01 -14.85 1.77
N PRO A 189 21.15 -15.83 2.68
CA PRO A 189 21.14 -15.53 4.11
C PRO A 189 22.35 -14.68 4.49
N SER A 190 22.26 -14.05 5.66
CA SER A 190 23.38 -13.33 6.28
C SER A 190 23.89 -12.10 5.52
N ALA A 191 23.09 -11.54 4.61
CA ALA A 191 23.41 -10.32 3.87
C ALA A 191 22.83 -9.10 4.58
N SER A 192 23.67 -8.10 4.88
CA SER A 192 23.21 -6.83 5.46
C SER A 192 22.53 -5.91 4.45
N GLU A 193 22.87 -6.07 3.17
CA GLU A 193 22.22 -5.38 2.05
C GLU A 193 22.16 -6.34 0.85
N TYR A 194 20.95 -6.81 0.51
CA TYR A 194 20.67 -7.56 -0.70
C TYR A 194 19.67 -6.76 -1.54
N ILE A 195 20.01 -6.47 -2.79
CA ILE A 195 19.16 -5.62 -3.66
C ILE A 195 18.37 -6.51 -4.61
N ILE A 196 17.05 -6.40 -4.54
CA ILE A 196 16.11 -6.99 -5.50
C ILE A 196 15.64 -5.89 -6.43
N SER A 197 15.63 -6.17 -7.74
CA SER A 197 15.19 -5.21 -8.75
C SER A 197 14.11 -5.78 -9.64
N GLY A 198 12.99 -5.07 -9.74
CA GLY A 198 11.93 -5.28 -10.73
C GLY A 198 12.03 -4.23 -11.84
N HIS A 199 11.68 -4.60 -13.07
CA HIS A 199 11.79 -3.71 -14.22
C HIS A 199 10.52 -3.71 -15.08
N CYS A 200 10.04 -2.52 -15.43
CA CYS A 200 9.20 -2.31 -16.61
C CYS A 200 10.05 -1.56 -17.63
N SER A 201 10.52 -2.30 -18.64
CA SER A 201 11.37 -1.74 -19.69
C SER A 201 10.64 -0.67 -20.51
N SER A 202 11.37 0.06 -21.34
CA SER A 202 10.78 0.99 -22.31
C SER A 202 9.73 0.34 -23.22
N ILE A 203 9.88 -0.95 -23.52
CA ILE A 203 8.89 -1.73 -24.29
C ILE A 203 7.62 -1.93 -23.45
N CYS A 204 7.74 -2.26 -22.17
CA CYS A 204 6.61 -2.40 -21.26
C CYS A 204 5.78 -1.11 -21.18
N THR A 205 6.41 0.05 -20.98
CA THR A 205 5.66 1.32 -20.96
C THR A 205 5.13 1.71 -22.34
N GLN A 206 5.86 1.39 -23.42
CA GLN A 206 5.43 1.65 -24.78
C GLN A 206 4.15 0.90 -25.18
N GLU A 207 4.01 -0.34 -24.74
CA GLU A 207 2.84 -1.18 -25.07
C GLU A 207 1.62 -0.81 -24.22
N TYR A 208 1.80 -0.59 -22.92
CA TYR A 208 0.68 -0.53 -21.97
C TYR A 208 0.24 0.88 -21.57
N LEU A 209 1.07 1.91 -21.73
CA LEU A 209 0.68 3.27 -21.34
C LEU A 209 -0.08 4.02 -22.45
N PRO A 210 -1.01 4.92 -22.09
CA PRO A 210 -1.68 5.81 -23.04
C PRO A 210 -0.68 6.80 -23.66
N ASN A 211 -1.04 7.38 -24.81
CA ASN A 211 -0.14 8.27 -25.57
C ASN A 211 0.29 9.52 -24.79
N ASP A 212 -0.58 10.05 -23.95
CA ASP A 212 -0.29 11.22 -23.11
C ASP A 212 0.42 10.84 -21.78
N GLY A 213 0.67 9.55 -21.58
CA GLY A 213 1.22 9.00 -20.34
C GLY A 213 0.25 9.03 -19.16
N ILE A 214 0.81 8.81 -17.99
CA ILE A 214 0.09 8.76 -16.70
C ILE A 214 0.76 9.74 -15.73
N ASN A 215 0.00 10.24 -14.74
CA ASN A 215 0.61 10.90 -13.59
C ASN A 215 0.42 10.06 -12.33
N VAL A 216 1.54 9.77 -11.69
CA VAL A 216 1.60 9.16 -10.37
C VAL A 216 1.32 10.25 -9.35
N PHE A 217 0.34 10.02 -8.46
CA PHE A 217 0.02 10.95 -7.37
C PHE A 217 0.15 10.31 -5.99
N THR A 218 0.11 8.98 -5.90
CA THR A 218 0.31 8.23 -4.66
C THR A 218 1.07 6.94 -4.90
N VAL A 219 1.79 6.50 -3.88
CA VAL A 219 2.57 5.26 -3.90
C VAL A 219 2.33 4.46 -2.63
N PHE A 220 2.24 3.15 -2.77
CA PHE A 220 2.18 2.18 -1.69
C PHE A 220 3.38 1.23 -1.81
N LEU A 221 4.25 1.26 -0.81
CA LEU A 221 5.48 0.48 -0.75
C LEU A 221 5.22 -0.82 0.02
N HIS A 222 5.62 -1.97 -0.52
CA HIS A 222 5.38 -3.28 0.10
C HIS A 222 6.58 -4.24 0.00
N SER A 223 6.92 -4.84 1.14
CA SER A 223 7.84 -5.96 1.28
C SER A 223 7.54 -6.70 2.58
N HIS A 224 8.17 -7.85 2.80
CA HIS A 224 8.06 -8.61 4.04
C HIS A 224 9.16 -8.20 5.04
N LEU A 225 9.58 -9.13 5.91
CA LEU A 225 10.37 -8.84 7.10
C LEU A 225 11.80 -8.38 6.80
N ALA A 226 12.38 -8.75 5.66
CA ALA A 226 13.74 -8.35 5.31
C ALA A 226 13.81 -6.92 4.73
N GLY A 227 12.73 -6.36 4.21
CA GLY A 227 12.72 -5.03 3.59
C GLY A 227 13.25 -3.91 4.50
N ARG A 228 14.16 -3.08 3.99
CA ARG A 228 14.75 -1.92 4.70
C ARG A 228 14.71 -0.61 3.92
N LYS A 229 14.89 -0.68 2.61
CA LYS A 229 14.90 0.51 1.74
C LYS A 229 14.17 0.19 0.45
N MET A 230 13.47 1.17 -0.09
CA MET A 230 12.79 1.02 -1.38
C MET A 230 12.93 2.30 -2.17
N LYS A 231 13.17 2.18 -3.46
CA LYS A 231 13.15 3.35 -4.35
C LYS A 231 12.71 2.96 -5.74
N LEU A 232 12.17 3.95 -6.42
CA LEU A 232 11.68 3.83 -7.77
C LEU A 232 12.39 4.82 -8.67
N ARG A 233 13.10 4.26 -9.63
CA ARG A 233 13.90 4.98 -10.60
C ARG A 233 13.16 5.03 -11.94
N GLN A 234 13.20 6.18 -12.57
CA GLN A 234 12.63 6.41 -13.89
C GLN A 234 13.75 6.83 -14.85
N PHE A 235 13.77 6.25 -16.03
CA PHE A 235 14.72 6.57 -17.08
C PHE A 235 13.97 6.95 -18.34
N ARG A 236 14.42 8.02 -19.00
CA ARG A 236 13.91 8.48 -20.29
C ARG A 236 15.08 8.68 -21.23
N ASP A 237 15.04 8.00 -22.37
CA ASP A 237 16.11 8.05 -23.38
C ASP A 237 17.52 7.75 -22.81
N GLY A 238 17.59 6.81 -21.85
CA GLY A 238 18.84 6.41 -21.19
C GLY A 238 19.32 7.35 -20.08
N VAL A 239 18.59 8.43 -19.78
CA VAL A 239 18.90 9.37 -18.69
C VAL A 239 18.00 9.08 -17.49
N GLU A 240 18.59 8.97 -16.30
CA GLU A 240 17.84 8.84 -15.05
C GLU A 240 17.20 10.19 -14.66
N LEU A 241 15.89 10.18 -14.48
CA LEU A 241 15.09 11.30 -13.99
C LEU A 241 15.03 11.28 -12.45
N PRO A 242 14.57 12.36 -11.79
CA PRO A 242 14.34 12.35 -10.35
C PRO A 242 13.49 11.14 -9.92
N TRP A 243 13.86 10.53 -8.80
CA TRP A 243 13.16 9.34 -8.30
C TRP A 243 11.69 9.64 -8.04
N VAL A 244 10.83 8.70 -8.46
CA VAL A 244 9.39 8.83 -8.31
C VAL A 244 8.99 8.60 -6.86
N SER A 245 9.60 7.62 -6.20
CA SER A 245 9.54 7.44 -4.74
C SER A 245 10.87 6.95 -4.19
N ASN A 246 11.12 7.23 -2.92
CA ASN A 246 12.30 6.75 -2.20
C ASN A 246 12.04 6.76 -0.70
N ASP A 247 12.24 5.62 -0.05
CA ASP A 247 12.26 5.48 1.41
C ASP A 247 13.50 4.71 1.83
N ASN A 248 14.42 5.40 2.49
CA ASN A 248 15.65 4.79 3.03
C ASN A 248 15.47 4.14 4.41
N ASN A 249 14.28 4.25 5.00
CA ASN A 249 13.98 3.81 6.36
C ASN A 249 12.67 3.00 6.41
N TYR A 250 12.34 2.30 5.33
CA TYR A 250 11.13 1.49 5.22
C TYR A 250 10.99 0.55 6.43
N ASP A 251 9.78 0.47 6.97
CA ASP A 251 9.44 -0.37 8.10
C ASP A 251 8.24 -1.25 7.71
N PHE A 252 8.44 -2.57 7.76
CA PHE A 252 7.39 -3.55 7.50
C PHE A 252 6.12 -3.31 8.32
N ASN A 253 6.25 -2.79 9.55
CA ASN A 253 5.11 -2.53 10.42
C ASN A 253 4.46 -1.15 10.17
N TYR A 254 4.93 -0.41 9.17
CA TYR A 254 4.42 0.91 8.81
C TYR A 254 4.32 1.06 7.29
N GLN A 255 3.23 0.53 6.75
CA GLN A 255 2.92 0.50 5.32
C GLN A 255 1.65 1.30 5.06
N GLN A 256 1.78 2.38 4.30
CA GLN A 256 0.66 3.27 3.99
C GLN A 256 0.73 3.78 2.56
N ASN A 257 -0.43 4.21 2.04
CA ASN A 257 -0.49 5.02 0.83
C ASN A 257 0.13 6.39 1.10
N ARG A 258 1.06 6.82 0.24
CA ARG A 258 1.80 8.08 0.39
C ARG A 258 1.52 8.98 -0.79
N LEU A 259 0.87 10.10 -0.53
CA LEU A 259 0.69 11.15 -1.53
C LEU A 259 2.04 11.77 -1.89
N LEU A 260 2.33 11.86 -3.18
CA LEU A 260 3.54 12.49 -3.66
C LEU A 260 3.47 14.02 -3.47
N THR A 261 4.61 14.63 -3.15
CA THR A 261 4.70 16.10 -3.04
C THR A 261 4.33 16.77 -4.36
N GLU A 262 4.80 16.19 -5.46
CA GLU A 262 4.53 16.59 -6.83
C GLU A 262 4.11 15.36 -7.63
N TYR A 263 3.18 15.55 -8.58
CA TYR A 263 2.84 14.48 -9.50
C TYR A 263 4.04 14.14 -10.38
N ARG A 264 4.23 12.84 -10.65
CA ARG A 264 5.32 12.34 -11.49
C ARG A 264 4.75 11.78 -12.77
N GLN A 265 5.15 12.35 -13.91
CA GLN A 265 4.66 11.92 -15.21
C GLN A 265 5.52 10.79 -15.76
N ILE A 266 4.87 9.70 -16.15
CA ILE A 266 5.49 8.56 -16.83
C ILE A 266 4.93 8.48 -18.24
N LEU A 267 5.83 8.45 -19.21
CA LEU A 267 5.51 8.44 -20.63
C LEU A 267 5.81 7.08 -21.26
N LYS A 268 5.23 6.85 -22.43
CA LYS A 268 5.58 5.71 -23.29
C LYS A 268 7.07 5.76 -23.63
N GLY A 269 7.74 4.62 -23.54
CA GLY A 269 9.18 4.50 -23.78
C GLY A 269 10.04 4.77 -22.55
N ASP A 270 9.48 5.22 -21.42
CA ASP A 270 10.22 5.31 -20.16
C ASP A 270 10.56 3.90 -19.65
N HIS A 271 11.75 3.74 -19.07
CA HIS A 271 12.10 2.52 -18.31
C HIS A 271 11.93 2.80 -16.82
N LEU A 272 11.31 1.89 -16.10
CA LEU A 272 11.08 1.97 -14.67
C LEU A 272 11.83 0.82 -13.99
N THR A 273 12.58 1.16 -12.94
CA THR A 273 13.29 0.19 -12.10
C THR A 273 12.88 0.39 -10.65
N TYR A 274 12.26 -0.63 -10.07
CA TYR A 274 11.94 -0.67 -8.65
C TYR A 274 13.01 -1.48 -7.91
N GLU A 275 13.60 -0.90 -6.87
CA GLU A 275 14.65 -1.54 -6.07
C GLU A 275 14.20 -1.67 -4.61
N CYS A 276 14.23 -2.89 -4.06
CA CYS A 276 14.15 -3.16 -2.63
C CYS A 276 15.54 -3.53 -2.12
N THR A 277 15.95 -2.94 -0.99
CA THR A 277 17.15 -3.34 -0.26
C THR A 277 16.72 -4.04 1.01
N ASP A 278 17.17 -5.28 1.15
CA ASP A 278 16.76 -6.17 2.20
C ASP A 278 17.93 -6.55 3.11
N ASP A 279 17.62 -6.83 4.38
CA ASP A 279 18.54 -7.32 5.39
C ASP A 279 18.13 -8.73 5.82
N SER A 280 18.96 -9.71 5.49
CA SER A 280 18.79 -11.13 5.84
C SER A 280 19.78 -11.60 6.91
N THR A 281 20.41 -10.69 7.67
CA THR A 281 21.39 -11.02 8.73
C THR A 281 20.80 -11.86 9.85
N TYR A 282 19.49 -11.73 10.08
CA TYR A 282 18.76 -12.50 11.08
C TYR A 282 18.56 -13.97 10.69
N ARG A 283 18.81 -14.37 9.44
CA ARG A 283 18.64 -15.75 8.97
C ARG A 283 19.88 -16.59 9.24
N SER A 284 19.63 -17.85 9.60
CA SER A 284 20.67 -18.88 9.68
C SER A 284 21.40 -18.99 8.33
N PRO A 285 22.74 -19.21 8.31
CA PRO A 285 23.53 -19.36 7.09
C PRO A 285 23.05 -20.47 6.13
N THR A 286 22.22 -21.41 6.60
CA THR A 286 21.69 -22.51 5.80
C THR A 286 20.27 -22.28 5.27
N GLY A 287 19.65 -21.12 5.54
CA GLY A 287 18.25 -20.84 5.19
C GLY A 287 18.12 -19.70 4.19
N ALA A 288 18.12 -20.01 2.89
CA ALA A 288 17.80 -19.03 1.86
C ALA A 288 16.37 -18.50 2.04
N ILE A 289 16.13 -17.24 1.66
CA ILE A 289 14.79 -16.68 1.59
C ILE A 289 14.31 -16.74 0.14
N LEU A 290 13.12 -17.31 -0.06
CA LEU A 290 12.51 -17.46 -1.38
C LEU A 290 11.49 -16.35 -1.63
N GLY A 291 11.27 -16.01 -2.90
CA GLY A 291 10.18 -15.12 -3.33
C GLY A 291 8.85 -15.85 -3.37
N VAL A 292 8.14 -15.92 -2.24
CA VAL A 292 6.77 -16.46 -2.17
C VAL A 292 5.94 -15.64 -1.18
N VAL A 293 4.61 -15.77 -1.25
CA VAL A 293 3.62 -14.96 -0.50
C VAL A 293 3.64 -15.18 1.03
N LEU A 294 4.46 -16.10 1.54
CA LEU A 294 4.56 -16.35 2.98
C LEU A 294 5.32 -15.21 3.68
N VAL A 295 4.90 -14.84 4.89
CA VAL A 295 5.56 -13.79 5.70
C VAL A 295 7.02 -14.14 6.04
N THR A 296 7.37 -15.43 6.07
CA THR A 296 8.74 -15.92 6.26
C THR A 296 9.54 -16.02 4.96
N SER A 297 8.95 -15.59 3.85
CA SER A 297 9.55 -15.47 2.53
C SER A 297 9.61 -13.99 2.17
N GLU A 298 10.19 -13.61 1.04
CA GLU A 298 10.22 -12.20 0.65
C GLU A 298 9.31 -11.90 -0.53
N LEU A 299 8.89 -10.64 -0.57
CA LEU A 299 8.15 -10.02 -1.65
C LEU A 299 8.72 -8.60 -1.80
N CYS A 300 8.90 -8.15 -3.03
CA CYS A 300 9.34 -6.80 -3.35
C CYS A 300 8.37 -6.23 -4.39
N SER A 301 7.39 -5.45 -3.95
CA SER A 301 6.43 -4.81 -4.84
C SER A 301 6.08 -3.39 -4.41
N GLN A 302 5.60 -2.63 -5.38
CA GLN A 302 5.10 -1.27 -5.20
C GLN A 302 3.78 -1.17 -5.96
N ASN A 303 2.73 -0.72 -5.28
CA ASN A 303 1.47 -0.37 -5.94
C ASN A 303 1.42 1.14 -6.11
N TRP A 304 1.06 1.63 -7.28
CA TRP A 304 0.88 3.06 -7.54
C TRP A 304 -0.59 3.29 -7.81
N GLU A 305 -1.18 4.30 -7.18
CA GLU A 305 -2.42 4.84 -7.72
C GLU A 305 -2.06 6.00 -8.65
N LEU A 306 -2.52 5.84 -9.87
CA LEU A 306 -2.24 6.66 -11.03
C LEU A 306 -3.51 7.39 -11.42
N ASN A 307 -3.38 8.61 -11.91
CA ASN A 307 -4.44 9.21 -12.69
C ASN A 307 -4.18 8.99 -14.19
N ALA A 308 -5.23 8.60 -14.90
CA ALA A 308 -5.24 8.54 -16.35
C ALA A 308 -5.98 9.78 -16.89
N LEU A 309 -5.30 10.53 -17.76
CA LEU A 309 -5.95 11.56 -18.54
C LEU A 309 -6.78 10.90 -19.66
N ARG A 310 -8.09 10.82 -19.43
CA ARG A 310 -9.20 10.45 -20.34
C ARG A 310 -9.41 8.98 -20.72
N ARG A 311 -10.64 8.52 -20.43
CA ARG A 311 -11.50 7.56 -21.15
C ARG A 311 -10.77 6.45 -21.90
N LYS A 312 -10.19 5.53 -21.14
CA LYS A 312 -10.05 4.08 -21.42
C LYS A 312 -9.00 3.57 -20.45
N THR A 313 -9.47 3.27 -19.25
CA THR A 313 -8.72 2.57 -18.23
C THR A 313 -8.27 1.22 -18.79
N ILE A 314 -6.97 1.07 -19.06
CA ILE A 314 -6.34 -0.22 -19.32
C ILE A 314 -5.37 -0.44 -18.16
N PHE A 315 -5.73 -1.33 -17.23
CA PHE A 315 -4.80 -1.88 -16.25
C PHE A 315 -4.38 -3.26 -16.73
N GLY A 316 -3.09 -3.41 -16.99
CA GLY A 316 -2.44 -4.70 -17.15
C GLY A 316 -1.62 -4.98 -15.89
N ILE A 317 -1.89 -6.11 -15.25
CA ILE A 317 -0.99 -6.72 -14.26
C ILE A 317 0.22 -7.23 -15.05
N LEU A 318 1.42 -6.80 -14.66
CA LEU A 318 2.68 -7.48 -14.98
C LEU A 318 3.41 -7.76 -13.67
#